data_AF-A0A843LJ90-F1
#
_entry.id   AF-A0A843LJ90-F1
#
_cell.length_a   1.000
_cell.length_b   1.000
_cell.length_c   1.000
_cell.angle_alpha   90.00
_cell.angle_beta   90.00
_cell.angle_gamma   90.00
#
_symmetry.space_group_name_H-M   'P 1'
#
loop_
_entity.id
_entity.type
_entity.pdbx_description
1 polymer ?
#
loop_
_entity_poly.entity_id
_entity_poly.type
_entity_poly.pdbx_seq_one_letter_code
_entity_poly.pdbx_strand_id
1 'polypeptide(L)'
;MTSAKEQISEVRRLCHRLCYASCVSEKRRGGHEELLRLHSLTRPHWSVVRREEQIIRIDMGESEPFDISLPLPARDEREGSDAGVALFWERFRCRKCGRCCYTPGAGLLLEEEDFEKIAGRAGKRRLKSLCRYDKALSAWILKQPCPFYDADKRGCSIYDIRPQTCTKYPLHPPLPQLPYNLAVDAFCPAARDFVKETLGWWIICENNWARLLAGTEKP
;
A
#
# COMPACT_ATOMS: atom_id res chain seq x y z
N MET A 1 -22.34 26.82 2.35
CA MET A 1 -21.29 26.63 1.32
C MET A 1 -20.28 25.66 1.90
N THR A 2 -20.23 24.44 1.37
CA THR A 2 -19.29 23.40 1.80
C THR A 2 -17.86 23.87 1.51
N SER A 3 -16.94 23.75 2.46
CA SER A 3 -15.55 24.19 2.30
C SER A 3 -14.85 23.42 1.17
N ALA A 4 -13.85 24.02 0.52
CA ALA A 4 -13.09 23.38 -0.56
C ALA A 4 -12.48 22.02 -0.14
N LYS A 5 -12.10 21.90 1.14
CA LYS A 5 -11.57 20.65 1.71
C LYS A 5 -12.63 19.55 1.77
N GLU A 6 -13.84 19.89 2.17
CA GLU A 6 -14.98 18.96 2.22
C GLU A 6 -15.37 18.51 0.81
N GLN A 7 -15.35 19.42 -0.18
CA GLN A 7 -15.59 19.07 -1.58
C GLN A 7 -14.56 18.06 -2.12
N ILE A 8 -13.27 18.26 -1.86
CA ILE A 8 -12.21 17.31 -2.29
C ILE A 8 -12.39 15.94 -1.63
N SER A 9 -12.72 15.92 -0.35
CA SER A 9 -12.98 14.66 0.38
C SER A 9 -14.15 13.89 -0.24
N GLU A 10 -15.23 14.61 -0.56
CA GLU A 10 -16.42 14.03 -1.18
C GLU A 10 -16.13 13.47 -2.58
N VAL A 11 -15.38 14.21 -3.40
CA VAL A 11 -14.97 13.76 -4.74
C VAL A 11 -14.13 12.49 -4.69
N ARG A 12 -13.19 12.41 -3.75
CA ARG A 12 -12.36 11.19 -3.56
C ARG A 12 -13.22 10.00 -3.16
N ARG A 13 -14.18 10.21 -2.26
CA ARG A 13 -15.15 9.19 -1.84
C ARG A 13 -16.00 8.72 -3.01
N LEU A 14 -16.56 9.64 -3.79
CA LEU A 14 -17.36 9.32 -4.98
C LEU A 14 -16.53 8.62 -6.05
N CYS A 15 -15.30 9.06 -6.31
CA CYS A 15 -14.39 8.39 -7.23
C CYS A 15 -14.13 6.95 -6.82
N HIS A 16 -13.82 6.72 -5.55
CA HIS A 16 -13.64 5.38 -5.01
C HIS A 16 -14.91 4.53 -5.14
N ARG A 17 -16.08 5.13 -4.89
CA ARG A 17 -17.34 4.40 -4.98
C ARG A 17 -17.73 4.05 -6.42
N LEU A 18 -17.62 5.01 -7.33
CA LEU A 18 -18.16 4.91 -8.69
C LEU A 18 -17.16 4.36 -9.70
N CYS A 19 -15.85 4.52 -9.45
CA CYS A 19 -14.81 4.24 -10.43
C CYS A 19 -13.82 3.15 -10.01
N TYR A 20 -13.97 2.48 -8.85
CA TYR A 20 -12.97 1.50 -8.39
C TYR A 20 -12.69 0.41 -9.43
N ALA A 21 -13.73 -0.24 -9.96
CA ALA A 21 -13.58 -1.34 -10.92
C ALA A 21 -13.06 -0.85 -12.28
N SER A 22 -13.64 0.22 -12.82
CA SER A 22 -13.24 0.78 -14.12
C SER A 22 -11.80 1.30 -14.07
N CYS A 23 -11.41 2.02 -13.02
CA CYS A 23 -10.07 2.59 -12.90
C CYS A 23 -9.00 1.49 -12.79
N VAL A 24 -9.30 0.37 -12.13
CA VAL A 24 -8.41 -0.80 -12.07
C VAL A 24 -8.26 -1.42 -13.45
N SER A 25 -9.37 -1.58 -14.19
CA SER A 25 -9.35 -2.08 -15.57
C SER A 25 -8.55 -1.18 -16.52
N GLU A 26 -8.68 0.14 -16.39
CA GLU A 26 -7.90 1.11 -17.17
C GLU A 26 -6.40 1.03 -16.84
N LYS A 27 -6.03 1.00 -15.55
CA LYS A 27 -4.63 0.86 -15.12
C LYS A 27 -4.02 -0.44 -15.60
N ARG A 28 -4.76 -1.55 -15.51
CA ARG A 28 -4.33 -2.86 -15.99
C ARG A 28 -4.02 -2.84 -17.49
N ARG A 29 -4.84 -2.14 -18.29
CA ARG A 29 -4.70 -1.99 -19.75
C ARG A 29 -3.74 -0.88 -20.19
N GLY A 30 -3.09 -0.18 -19.27
CA GLY A 30 -2.18 0.92 -19.63
C GLY A 30 -2.87 2.22 -20.03
N GLY A 31 -4.16 2.43 -19.71
CA GLY A 31 -4.93 3.61 -20.13
C GLY A 31 -4.37 4.96 -19.69
N HIS A 32 -3.51 4.98 -18.68
CA HIS A 32 -2.77 6.17 -18.25
C HIS A 32 -1.78 6.67 -19.30
N GLU A 33 -1.20 5.79 -20.12
CA GLU A 33 -0.21 6.14 -21.14
C GLU A 33 -0.81 7.07 -22.19
N GLU A 34 -2.00 6.74 -22.68
CA GLU A 34 -2.71 7.58 -23.66
C GLU A 34 -3.10 8.92 -23.06
N LEU A 35 -3.58 8.94 -21.80
CA LEU A 35 -3.89 10.19 -21.10
C LEU A 35 -2.63 11.06 -20.97
N LEU A 36 -1.50 10.48 -20.58
CA LEU A 36 -0.23 11.22 -20.47
C LEU A 36 0.22 11.77 -21.82
N ARG A 37 0.06 10.99 -22.90
CA ARG A 37 0.33 11.43 -24.28
C ARG A 37 -0.53 12.63 -24.67
N LEU A 38 -1.84 12.56 -24.46
CA LEU A 38 -2.76 13.67 -24.75
C LEU A 38 -2.43 14.94 -23.95
N HIS A 39 -2.07 14.77 -22.67
CA HIS A 39 -1.66 15.89 -21.82
C HIS A 39 -0.30 16.48 -22.25
N SER A 40 0.63 15.69 -22.77
CA SER A 40 1.91 16.22 -23.29
C SER A 40 1.71 17.23 -24.44
N LEU A 41 0.60 17.12 -25.17
CA LEU A 41 0.25 18.02 -26.28
C LEU A 41 -0.43 19.32 -25.82
N THR A 42 -0.96 19.37 -24.60
CA THR A 42 -1.75 20.51 -24.09
C THR A 42 -1.08 21.16 -22.88
N ARG A 43 -0.92 20.39 -21.81
CA ARG A 43 -0.22 20.75 -20.58
C ARG A 43 0.25 19.47 -19.87
N PRO A 44 1.58 19.28 -19.66
CA PRO A 44 2.10 18.11 -18.99
C PRO A 44 1.46 17.88 -17.61
N HIS A 45 1.12 16.62 -17.33
CA HIS A 45 0.53 16.21 -16.05
C HIS A 45 1.52 16.40 -14.89
N TRP A 46 1.01 16.73 -13.70
CA TRP A 46 1.84 16.99 -12.51
C TRP A 46 2.81 15.85 -12.20
N SER A 47 2.38 14.60 -12.31
CA SER A 47 3.22 13.43 -12.01
C SER A 47 4.40 13.26 -12.98
N VAL A 48 4.31 13.86 -14.18
CA VAL A 48 5.41 13.93 -15.16
C VAL A 48 6.32 15.10 -14.82
N VAL A 49 5.74 16.29 -14.63
CA VAL A 49 6.50 17.52 -14.33
C VAL A 49 7.35 17.37 -13.07
N ARG A 50 6.81 16.69 -12.05
CA ARG A 50 7.48 16.50 -10.75
C ARG A 50 8.04 15.10 -10.57
N ARG A 51 8.33 14.38 -11.66
CA ARG A 51 8.74 12.97 -11.58
C ARG A 51 10.01 12.78 -10.75
N GLU A 52 11.01 13.63 -10.99
CA GLU A 52 12.29 13.58 -10.28
C GLU A 52 12.13 13.87 -8.78
N GLU A 53 11.41 14.93 -8.42
CA GLU A 53 11.08 15.26 -7.01
C GLU A 53 10.35 14.09 -6.32
N GLN A 54 9.40 13.44 -7.00
CA GLN A 54 8.70 12.29 -6.45
C GLN A 54 9.62 11.08 -6.25
N ILE A 55 10.52 10.80 -7.21
CA ILE A 55 11.49 9.70 -7.08
C ILE A 55 12.41 9.96 -5.89
N ILE A 56 12.94 11.18 -5.74
CA ILE A 56 13.77 11.57 -4.60
C ILE A 56 13.02 11.35 -3.30
N ARG A 57 11.77 11.81 -3.22
CA ARG A 57 10.93 11.61 -2.02
C ARG A 57 10.70 10.12 -1.73
N ILE A 58 10.43 9.31 -2.74
CA ILE A 58 10.26 7.85 -2.59
C ILE A 58 11.57 7.23 -2.06
N ASP A 59 12.73 7.70 -2.52
CA ASP A 59 14.04 7.19 -2.12
C ASP A 59 14.47 7.58 -0.70
N MET A 60 13.87 8.62 -0.12
CA MET A 60 14.00 8.88 1.33
C MET A 60 13.56 7.68 2.17
N GLY A 61 12.69 6.81 1.63
CA GLY A 61 12.23 5.57 2.26
C GLY A 61 13.33 4.54 2.53
N GLU A 62 14.55 4.79 2.03
CA GLU A 62 15.71 3.97 2.40
C GLU A 62 16.21 4.24 3.81
N SER A 63 16.05 5.46 4.29
CA SER A 63 16.56 5.95 5.57
C SER A 63 15.47 6.34 6.55
N GLU A 64 14.32 6.81 6.06
CA GLU A 64 13.24 7.35 6.89
C GLU A 64 11.93 6.55 6.70
N PRO A 65 11.29 6.06 7.78
CA PRO A 65 10.00 5.38 7.69
C PRO A 65 8.90 6.33 7.24
N PHE A 66 8.16 5.97 6.19
CA PHE A 66 6.86 6.53 5.91
C PHE A 66 6.05 5.64 4.97
N ASP A 67 4.75 5.90 4.91
CA ASP A 67 3.85 5.24 3.98
C ASP A 67 3.67 6.06 2.70
N ILE A 68 3.70 5.38 1.57
CA ILE A 68 3.48 5.96 0.25
C ILE A 68 2.07 5.61 -0.20
N SER A 69 1.25 6.61 -0.55
CA SER A 69 -0.04 6.35 -1.18
C SER A 69 0.13 5.90 -2.64
N LEU A 70 -0.63 4.88 -3.02
CA LEU A 70 -0.73 4.40 -4.39
C LEU A 70 -2.07 4.84 -5.00
N PRO A 71 -2.11 5.21 -6.29
CA PRO A 71 -3.37 5.51 -6.99
C PRO A 71 -4.12 4.21 -7.33
N LEU A 72 -4.42 3.39 -6.33
CA LEU A 72 -5.21 2.16 -6.43
C LEU A 72 -6.30 2.17 -5.36
N PRO A 73 -7.53 1.73 -5.66
CA PRO A 73 -8.60 1.74 -4.67
C PRO A 73 -8.28 0.79 -3.51
N ALA A 74 -8.45 1.28 -2.28
CA ALA A 74 -8.37 0.45 -1.09
C ALA A 74 -9.58 -0.49 -0.99
N ARG A 75 -9.43 -1.61 -0.27
CA ARG A 75 -10.57 -2.50 0.01
C ARG A 75 -11.55 -1.79 0.97
N ASP A 76 -12.85 -1.97 0.73
CA ASP A 76 -13.92 -1.52 1.62
C ASP A 76 -14.95 -2.66 1.85
N GLU A 77 -16.13 -2.31 2.38
CA GLU A 77 -17.20 -3.26 2.73
C GLU A 77 -17.92 -3.86 1.51
N ARG A 78 -17.76 -3.28 0.32
CA ARG A 78 -18.46 -3.72 -0.88
C ARG A 78 -17.79 -4.96 -1.47
N GLU A 79 -18.62 -5.82 -2.04
CA GLU A 79 -18.15 -6.98 -2.81
C GLU A 79 -17.31 -6.53 -4.02
N GLY A 80 -16.17 -7.19 -4.24
CA GLY A 80 -15.22 -6.86 -5.32
C GLY A 80 -14.39 -5.59 -5.11
N SER A 81 -14.48 -4.93 -3.95
CA SER A 81 -13.67 -3.74 -3.62
C SER A 81 -12.17 -4.04 -3.48
N ASP A 82 -11.79 -5.31 -3.40
CA ASP A 82 -10.41 -5.79 -3.35
C ASP A 82 -9.68 -5.72 -4.70
N ALA A 83 -10.35 -5.30 -5.78
CA ALA A 83 -9.75 -5.20 -7.12
C ALA A 83 -8.44 -4.39 -7.16
N GLY A 84 -8.30 -3.33 -6.36
CA GLY A 84 -7.05 -2.57 -6.25
C GLY A 84 -5.94 -3.35 -5.56
N VAL A 85 -6.28 -4.07 -4.49
CA VAL A 85 -5.35 -4.97 -3.79
C VAL A 85 -4.91 -6.11 -4.71
N ALA A 86 -5.84 -6.70 -5.46
CA ALA A 86 -5.55 -7.74 -6.45
C ALA A 86 -4.58 -7.23 -7.51
N LEU A 87 -4.83 -6.06 -8.12
CA LEU A 87 -3.92 -5.47 -9.11
C LEU A 87 -2.54 -5.15 -8.52
N PHE A 88 -2.46 -4.70 -7.27
CA PHE A 88 -1.18 -4.54 -6.59
C PHE A 88 -0.41 -5.88 -6.55
N TRP A 89 -1.03 -6.96 -6.08
CA TRP A 89 -0.37 -8.27 -5.99
C TRP A 89 -0.07 -8.93 -7.34
N GLU A 90 -0.88 -8.66 -8.37
CA GLU A 90 -0.62 -9.10 -9.76
C GLU A 90 0.72 -8.56 -10.27
N ARG A 91 1.08 -7.32 -9.91
CA ARG A 91 2.25 -6.60 -10.43
C ARG A 91 3.43 -6.52 -9.46
N PHE A 92 3.17 -6.53 -8.15
CA PHE A 92 4.22 -6.45 -7.13
C PHE A 92 5.15 -7.66 -7.20
N ARG A 93 6.46 -7.42 -7.08
CA ARG A 93 7.48 -8.47 -7.09
C ARG A 93 8.42 -8.30 -5.91
N CYS A 94 8.26 -9.16 -4.90
CA CYS A 94 9.12 -9.13 -3.72
C CYS A 94 10.59 -9.40 -4.10
N ARG A 95 11.49 -8.47 -3.73
CA ARG A 95 12.94 -8.60 -3.93
C ARG A 95 13.62 -9.63 -3.02
N LYS A 96 12.87 -10.28 -2.11
CA LYS A 96 13.39 -11.21 -1.08
C LYS A 96 14.57 -10.63 -0.28
N CYS A 97 14.53 -9.33 0.00
CA CYS A 97 15.63 -8.59 0.62
C CYS A 97 15.70 -8.73 2.15
N GLY A 98 14.67 -9.28 2.78
CA GLY A 98 14.62 -9.46 4.24
C GLY A 98 14.32 -8.20 5.06
N ARG A 99 14.24 -7.00 4.46
CA ARG A 99 14.04 -5.73 5.21
C ARG A 99 12.79 -5.73 6.11
N CYS A 100 11.70 -6.39 5.69
CA CYS A 100 10.49 -6.54 6.51
C CYS A 100 10.73 -7.29 7.84
N CYS A 101 11.82 -8.04 7.95
CA CYS A 101 12.22 -8.78 9.14
C CYS A 101 13.04 -7.94 10.13
N TYR A 102 13.53 -6.77 9.76
CA TYR A 102 14.33 -5.88 10.62
C TYR A 102 13.48 -4.73 11.15
N THR A 103 14.06 -3.83 11.95
CA THR A 103 13.45 -2.55 12.33
C THR A 103 13.99 -1.44 11.41
N PRO A 104 13.16 -0.55 10.85
CA PRO A 104 11.71 -0.40 11.02
C PRO A 104 10.98 -1.16 9.91
N GLY A 105 10.90 -2.48 10.01
CA GLY A 105 10.05 -3.31 9.15
C GLY A 105 8.58 -3.26 9.60
N ALA A 106 7.78 -4.19 9.07
CA ALA A 106 6.30 -4.25 9.10
C ALA A 106 5.59 -4.08 10.47
N GLY A 107 6.31 -3.96 11.58
CA GLY A 107 5.81 -4.17 12.93
C GLY A 107 5.34 -5.62 13.05
N LEU A 108 6.20 -6.54 13.49
CA LEU A 108 5.89 -7.98 13.47
C LEU A 108 4.87 -8.34 14.56
N LEU A 109 3.60 -8.04 14.29
CA LEU A 109 2.47 -8.33 15.15
C LEU A 109 1.92 -9.73 14.84
N LEU A 110 1.67 -10.49 15.91
CA LEU A 110 0.95 -11.75 15.90
C LEU A 110 -0.37 -11.55 16.64
N GLU A 111 -1.46 -11.63 15.90
CA GLU A 111 -2.80 -11.82 16.47
C GLU A 111 -2.87 -13.17 17.19
N GLU A 112 -3.93 -13.41 17.97
CA GLU A 112 -4.05 -14.62 18.78
C GLU A 112 -3.96 -15.89 17.93
N GLU A 113 -4.63 -15.91 16.77
CA GLU A 113 -4.61 -17.02 15.82
C GLU A 113 -3.22 -17.24 15.22
N ASP A 114 -2.51 -16.16 14.90
CA ASP A 114 -1.13 -16.24 14.41
C ASP A 114 -0.19 -16.79 15.48
N PHE A 115 -0.37 -16.36 16.73
CA PHE A 115 0.42 -16.83 17.85
C PHE A 115 0.23 -18.33 18.08
N GLU A 116 -1.01 -18.82 18.14
CA GLU A 116 -1.28 -20.25 18.39
C GLU A 116 -0.80 -21.13 17.22
N LYS A 117 -1.02 -20.70 15.98
CA LYS A 117 -0.50 -21.37 14.77
C LYS A 117 1.03 -21.52 14.79
N ILE A 118 1.75 -20.44 15.09
CA ILE A 118 3.23 -20.46 15.15
C ILE A 118 3.70 -21.24 16.38
N ALA A 119 3.01 -21.13 17.51
CA ALA A 119 3.32 -21.87 18.74
C ALA A 119 3.20 -23.39 18.55
N GLY A 120 2.27 -23.86 17.71
CA GLY A 120 2.13 -25.27 17.36
C GLY A 120 3.40 -25.87 16.72
N ARG A 121 4.14 -25.07 15.94
CA ARG A 121 5.39 -25.51 15.29
C ARG A 121 6.64 -25.17 16.08
N ALA A 122 6.71 -23.97 16.65
CA ALA A 122 7.91 -23.47 17.33
C ALA A 122 7.96 -23.86 18.82
N GLY A 123 6.84 -24.27 19.40
CA GLY A 123 6.65 -24.49 20.83
C GLY A 123 6.25 -23.20 21.56
N LYS A 124 5.15 -23.26 22.32
CA LYS A 124 4.57 -22.09 23.02
C LYS A 124 5.54 -21.37 23.96
N ARG A 125 6.32 -22.11 24.76
CA ARG A 125 7.32 -21.52 25.67
C ARG A 125 8.39 -20.75 24.91
N ARG A 126 8.89 -21.31 23.80
CA ARG A 126 9.89 -20.66 22.94
C ARG A 126 9.31 -19.43 22.26
N LEU A 127 8.10 -19.49 21.71
CA LEU A 127 7.50 -18.33 21.06
C LEU A 127 7.26 -17.18 22.05
N LYS A 128 6.81 -17.48 23.27
CA LYS A 128 6.66 -16.47 24.34
C LYS A 128 7.98 -15.77 24.68
N SER A 129 9.13 -16.46 24.65
CA SER A 129 10.43 -15.82 24.92
C SER A 129 10.93 -14.95 23.76
N LEU A 130 10.38 -15.16 22.56
CA LEU A 130 10.68 -14.40 21.34
C LEU A 130 9.74 -13.20 21.13
N CYS A 131 8.66 -13.09 21.91
CA CYS A 131 7.65 -12.04 21.76
C CYS A 131 7.47 -11.25 23.06
N ARG A 132 6.82 -10.09 22.94
CA ARG A 132 6.26 -9.33 24.07
C ARG A 132 4.77 -9.13 23.81
N TYR A 133 3.91 -9.43 24.77
CA TYR A 133 2.49 -9.13 24.64
C TYR A 133 2.24 -7.63 24.84
N ASP A 134 1.46 -7.02 23.96
CA ASP A 134 1.01 -5.63 24.08
C ASP A 134 -0.49 -5.61 24.39
N LYS A 135 -0.84 -5.05 25.55
CA LYS A 135 -2.23 -5.01 26.03
C LYS A 135 -3.11 -4.04 25.25
N ALA A 136 -2.54 -2.95 24.74
CA ALA A 136 -3.31 -1.94 24.01
C ALA A 136 -3.69 -2.46 22.62
N LEU A 137 -2.78 -3.19 21.98
CA LEU A 137 -3.02 -3.83 20.69
C LEU A 137 -3.72 -5.18 20.79
N SER A 138 -3.82 -5.76 22.00
CA SER A 138 -4.28 -7.14 22.22
C SER A 138 -3.57 -8.15 21.33
N ALA A 139 -2.26 -7.96 21.14
CA ALA A 139 -1.44 -8.73 20.20
C ALA A 139 -0.04 -9.00 20.76
N TRP A 140 0.63 -10.02 20.22
CA TRP A 140 2.03 -10.28 20.51
C TRP A 140 2.93 -9.55 19.52
N ILE A 141 3.93 -8.84 20.01
CA ILE A 141 4.97 -8.20 19.21
C ILE A 141 6.19 -9.11 19.19
N LEU A 142 6.53 -9.64 18.01
CA LEU A 142 7.73 -10.45 17.81
C LEU A 142 8.98 -9.56 17.86
N LYS A 143 10.03 -10.05 18.52
CA LYS A 143 11.33 -9.34 18.57
C LYS A 143 11.87 -9.11 17.16
N GLN A 144 12.52 -7.96 16.99
CA GLN A 144 13.25 -7.61 15.77
C GLN A 144 14.75 -7.48 16.08
N PRO A 145 15.66 -7.94 15.21
CA PRO A 145 15.41 -8.66 13.95
C PRO A 145 14.63 -9.96 14.16
N CYS A 146 13.78 -10.32 13.18
CA CYS A 146 12.87 -11.45 13.26
C CYS A 146 13.66 -12.74 13.57
N PRO A 147 13.34 -13.47 14.65
CA PRO A 147 14.05 -14.69 15.03
C PRO A 147 13.81 -15.85 14.05
N PHE A 148 12.85 -15.71 13.14
CA PHE A 148 12.56 -16.70 12.11
C PHE A 148 13.20 -16.39 10.76
N TYR A 149 13.85 -15.22 10.60
CA TYR A 149 14.58 -14.88 9.39
C TYR A 149 15.99 -15.46 9.44
N ASP A 150 16.32 -16.25 8.42
CA ASP A 150 17.64 -16.82 8.18
C ASP A 150 18.37 -15.90 7.19
N ALA A 151 19.41 -15.19 7.68
CA ALA A 151 20.15 -14.23 6.88
C ALA A 151 21.01 -14.90 5.80
N ASP A 152 21.53 -16.10 6.07
CA ASP A 152 22.37 -16.85 5.14
C ASP A 152 21.54 -17.38 3.97
N LYS A 153 20.36 -17.93 4.27
CA LYS A 153 19.41 -18.43 3.25
C LYS A 153 18.51 -17.35 2.65
N ARG A 154 18.57 -16.12 3.19
CA ARG A 154 17.68 -15.00 2.86
C ARG A 154 16.20 -15.42 2.86
N GLY A 155 15.78 -16.11 3.91
CA GLY A 155 14.50 -16.81 3.95
C GLY A 155 13.83 -16.79 5.31
N CYS A 156 12.51 -17.01 5.34
CA CYS A 156 11.77 -17.17 6.57
C CYS A 156 11.58 -18.66 6.86
N SER A 157 12.03 -19.11 8.04
CA SER A 157 11.90 -20.51 8.49
C SER A 157 10.44 -20.95 8.75
N ILE A 158 9.51 -20.00 8.83
CA ILE A 158 8.07 -20.22 9.02
C ILE A 158 7.24 -19.61 7.89
N TYR A 159 7.80 -19.49 6.67
CA TYR A 159 7.17 -18.74 5.57
C TYR A 159 5.74 -19.19 5.26
N ASP A 160 5.46 -20.49 5.34
CA ASP A 160 4.16 -21.13 5.12
C ASP A 160 3.11 -20.78 6.19
N ILE A 161 3.54 -20.55 7.42
CA ILE A 161 2.66 -20.20 8.56
C ILE A 161 2.90 -18.78 9.07
N ARG A 162 3.48 -17.92 8.24
CA ARG A 162 3.79 -16.53 8.58
C ARG A 162 2.54 -15.77 9.05
N PRO A 163 2.70 -14.75 9.90
CA PRO A 163 1.56 -14.01 10.40
C PRO A 163 0.87 -13.18 9.32
N GLN A 164 -0.34 -12.71 9.62
CA GLN A 164 -1.11 -11.82 8.74
C GLN A 164 -0.33 -10.58 8.38
N THR A 165 0.35 -9.97 9.35
CA THR A 165 1.21 -8.79 9.12
C THR A 165 2.27 -9.05 8.06
N CYS A 166 2.95 -10.21 8.12
CA CYS A 166 3.94 -10.60 7.12
C CYS A 166 3.33 -10.95 5.75
N THR A 167 2.10 -11.46 5.73
CA THR A 167 1.40 -11.82 4.48
C THR A 167 0.92 -10.60 3.72
N LYS A 168 0.50 -9.55 4.46
CA LYS A 168 -0.02 -8.30 3.89
C LYS A 168 1.10 -7.33 3.52
N TYR A 169 2.28 -7.42 4.13
CA TYR A 169 3.42 -6.56 3.84
C TYR A 169 3.81 -6.57 2.35
N PRO A 170 3.93 -5.40 1.67
CA PRO A 170 4.14 -4.08 2.25
C PRO A 170 2.89 -3.20 2.35
N LEU A 171 1.69 -3.75 2.16
CA LEU A 171 0.46 -2.95 2.25
C LEU A 171 0.17 -2.55 3.70
N HIS A 172 -0.08 -1.27 3.90
CA HIS A 172 -0.52 -0.66 5.15
C HIS A 172 -1.95 -0.11 5.01
N PRO A 173 -2.64 0.21 6.13
CA PRO A 173 -3.90 0.92 6.09
C PRO A 173 -3.80 2.24 5.29
N PRO A 174 -4.86 2.65 4.58
CA PRO A 174 -4.87 3.91 3.84
C PRO A 174 -4.48 5.11 4.69
N LEU A 175 -3.73 6.04 4.09
CA LEU A 175 -3.35 7.29 4.74
C LEU A 175 -4.58 8.16 5.03
N PRO A 176 -4.65 8.87 6.18
CA PRO A 176 -5.80 9.73 6.51
C PRO A 176 -6.11 10.79 5.45
N GLN A 177 -5.10 11.28 4.73
CA GLN A 177 -5.27 12.28 3.69
C GLN A 177 -5.80 11.68 2.38
N LEU A 178 -5.63 10.36 2.17
CA LEU A 178 -6.06 9.61 0.99
C LEU A 178 -6.68 8.27 1.42
N PRO A 179 -7.80 8.30 2.17
CA PRO A 179 -8.33 7.12 2.88
C PRO A 179 -8.90 6.05 1.95
N TYR A 180 -9.06 6.35 0.66
CA TYR A 180 -9.60 5.45 -0.35
C TYR A 180 -8.55 4.88 -1.30
N ASN A 181 -7.29 5.22 -1.06
CA ASN A 181 -6.15 4.76 -1.82
C ASN A 181 -5.35 3.75 -1.01
N LEU A 182 -4.72 2.79 -1.67
CA LEU A 182 -3.76 1.91 -1.01
C LEU A 182 -2.57 2.72 -0.47
N ALA A 183 -1.95 2.19 0.58
CA ALA A 183 -0.70 2.68 1.13
C ALA A 183 0.32 1.54 1.24
N VAL A 184 1.59 1.85 1.02
CA VAL A 184 2.70 0.89 1.13
C VAL A 184 3.85 1.44 1.94
N ASP A 185 4.53 0.57 2.68
CA ASP A 185 5.74 0.92 3.44
C ASP A 185 6.91 1.26 2.50
N ALA A 186 7.47 2.47 2.65
CA ALA A 186 8.62 2.93 1.87
C ALA A 186 9.92 2.15 2.16
N PHE A 187 10.04 1.47 3.31
CA PHE A 187 11.21 0.63 3.57
C PHE A 187 11.26 -0.61 2.68
N CYS A 188 10.14 -1.03 2.09
CA CYS A 188 10.12 -2.12 1.12
C CYS A 188 10.67 -1.62 -0.23
N PRO A 189 11.85 -2.10 -0.68
CA PRO A 189 12.45 -1.61 -1.93
C PRO A 189 11.58 -1.98 -3.14
N ALA A 190 10.91 -3.14 -3.09
CA ALA A 190 9.96 -3.53 -4.13
C ALA A 190 8.71 -2.64 -4.17
N ALA A 191 8.28 -2.10 -3.02
CA ALA A 191 7.16 -1.16 -2.99
C ALA A 191 7.56 0.17 -3.60
N ARG A 192 8.75 0.67 -3.26
CA ARG A 192 9.29 1.90 -3.88
C ARG A 192 9.39 1.79 -5.39
N ASP A 193 9.93 0.68 -5.92
CA ASP A 193 9.97 0.46 -7.37
C ASP A 193 8.57 0.51 -7.99
N PHE A 194 7.64 -0.22 -7.39
CA PHE A 194 6.26 -0.25 -7.85
C PHE A 194 5.64 1.15 -7.88
N VAL A 195 5.87 1.97 -6.85
CA VAL A 195 5.40 3.37 -6.84
C VAL A 195 6.02 4.14 -8.01
N LYS A 196 7.34 4.05 -8.21
CA LYS A 196 8.05 4.78 -9.28
C LYS A 196 7.52 4.40 -10.67
N GLU A 197 7.23 3.12 -10.89
CA GLU A 197 6.64 2.60 -12.13
C GLU A 197 5.19 3.08 -12.34
N THR A 198 4.46 3.35 -11.25
CA THR A 198 3.04 3.67 -11.29
C THR A 198 2.72 5.14 -11.07
N LEU A 199 3.71 6.04 -11.00
CA LEU A 199 3.50 7.50 -10.87
C LEU A 199 2.58 8.06 -11.96
N GLY A 200 2.62 7.49 -13.16
CA GLY A 200 1.74 7.87 -14.27
C GLY A 200 0.26 7.61 -13.98
N TRP A 201 -0.08 6.66 -13.11
CA TRP A 201 -1.47 6.26 -12.84
C TRP A 201 -2.28 7.31 -12.10
N TRP A 202 -1.63 8.28 -11.45
CA TRP A 202 -2.30 9.41 -10.81
C TRP A 202 -3.17 10.21 -11.79
N ILE A 203 -2.81 10.26 -13.08
CA ILE A 203 -3.62 10.93 -14.09
C ILE A 203 -5.04 10.36 -14.22
N ILE A 204 -5.20 9.06 -14.01
CA ILE A 204 -6.52 8.42 -14.02
C ILE A 204 -7.33 8.88 -12.81
N CYS A 205 -6.70 9.01 -11.64
CA CYS A 205 -7.37 9.52 -10.45
C CYS A 205 -7.78 10.97 -10.64
N GLU A 206 -6.87 11.83 -11.08
CA GLU A 206 -7.13 13.26 -11.31
C GLU A 206 -8.20 13.49 -12.39
N ASN A 207 -8.17 12.75 -13.50
CA ASN A 207 -9.21 12.86 -14.54
C ASN A 207 -10.58 12.42 -14.04
N ASN A 208 -10.65 11.34 -13.24
CA ASN A 208 -11.90 10.93 -12.62
C ASN A 208 -12.43 11.97 -11.62
N TRP A 209 -11.54 12.57 -10.81
CA TRP A 209 -11.91 13.63 -9.87
C TRP A 209 -12.44 14.87 -10.59
N ALA A 210 -11.76 15.32 -11.65
CA ALA A 210 -12.18 16.45 -12.46
C ALA A 210 -13.56 16.23 -13.12
N ARG A 211 -13.80 15.02 -13.66
CA ARG A 211 -15.10 14.64 -14.24
C ARG A 211 -16.22 14.68 -13.21
N LEU A 212 -15.97 14.19 -11.99
CA LEU A 212 -16.96 14.20 -10.91
C LEU A 212 -17.25 15.62 -10.42
N LEU A 213 -16.21 16.45 -10.27
CA LEU A 213 -16.36 17.87 -9.91
C LEU A 213 -17.25 18.62 -10.90
N ALA A 214 -16.99 18.47 -12.20
CA ALA A 214 -17.81 19.08 -13.24
C ALA A 214 -19.27 18.58 -13.24
N GLY A 215 -19.51 17.36 -12.77
CA GLY A 215 -20.85 16.80 -12.60
C GLY A 215 -21.59 17.33 -11.37
N THR A 216 -20.86 17.67 -10.29
CA THR A 216 -21.44 18.23 -9.05
C THR A 216 -21.78 19.72 -9.14
N GLU A 217 -21.31 20.41 -10.18
CA GLU A 217 -21.56 21.83 -10.43
C GLU A 217 -22.78 22.10 -11.34
N LYS A 218 -23.49 21.05 -11.80
CA LYS A 218 -24.76 21.22 -12.52
C LYS A 218 -25.90 21.48 -11.53
N PRO A 219 -26.68 22.57 -11.69
CA PRO A 219 -27.80 22.91 -10.81
C PRO A 219 -28.93 21.88 -10.85
#